data_AF-A0A919NPI4-F1
#
_entry.id   AF-A0A919NPI4-F1
#
_cell.length_a   1.000
_cell.length_b   1.000
_cell.length_c   1.000
_cell.angle_alpha   90.00
_cell.angle_beta   90.00
_cell.angle_gamma   90.00
#
_symmetry.space_group_name_H-M   'P 1'
#
loop_
_entity.id
_entity.type
_entity.pdbx_description
1 polymer ?
#
loop_
_entity_poly.entity_id
_entity_poly.type
_entity_poly.pdbx_seq_one_letter_code
_entity_poly.pdbx_strand_id
1 'polypeptide(L)'
;MTVTVYLPLLLPVLVALAARHLADRARPRAAVLGLVTASVLTAAASLWSLLLLVLTLFDDLPAMEALNSRSGMHLPEPVPDWVAVTATVVLAACLINLARDVHLRHGTARRLRTAGPTADGVMVADWSEPLAVAVPGRPGQVLLTTGMLRVLDADERRAVLAHERAHLAHHHHLAVLLAAAAASVNPLLRPARDAVIYQVERWADEEAAAGLGNRDLVARAVARAALATADYRTPTPALGVHGGVIVRRVKALHRPAPAGAGWLLALPAAAVIACIALEAIATLDFFQLLDAWLIG
;
A
#
# COMPACT_ATOMS: atom_id res chain seq x y z
N MET A 1 21.58 13.48 19.18
CA MET A 1 20.82 13.03 18.01
C MET A 1 20.72 14.16 17.00
N THR A 2 21.16 13.94 15.78
CA THR A 2 21.31 14.97 14.72
C THR A 2 20.02 15.14 13.90
N VAL A 3 20.07 15.97 12.84
CA VAL A 3 19.04 16.12 11.78
C VAL A 3 18.63 14.76 11.17
N THR A 4 19.48 13.74 11.29
CA THR A 4 19.31 12.42 10.66
C THR A 4 18.07 11.66 11.14
N VAL A 5 17.63 11.81 12.39
CA VAL A 5 16.41 11.14 12.90
C VAL A 5 15.13 11.68 12.26
N TYR A 6 15.16 12.90 11.72
CA TYR A 6 14.01 13.53 11.07
C TYR A 6 13.91 13.17 9.58
N LEU A 7 15.03 12.84 8.93
CA LEU A 7 15.08 12.58 7.49
C LEU A 7 14.20 11.41 7.02
N PRO A 8 14.09 10.27 7.75
CA PRO A 8 13.18 9.19 7.39
C PRO A 8 11.71 9.62 7.29
N LEU A 9 11.27 10.63 8.06
CA LEU A 9 9.90 11.16 8.02
C LEU A 9 9.57 11.83 6.68
N LEU A 10 10.58 12.23 5.90
CA LEU A 10 10.44 12.88 4.60
C LEU A 10 10.51 11.89 3.42
N LEU A 11 11.05 10.68 3.61
CA LEU A 11 11.17 9.67 2.55
C LEU A 11 9.84 9.27 1.89
N PRO A 12 8.69 9.23 2.60
CA PRO A 12 7.38 9.03 1.99
C PRO A 12 7.05 10.00 0.85
N VAL A 13 7.62 11.21 0.86
CA VAL A 13 7.46 12.18 -0.25
C VAL A 13 8.09 11.65 -1.53
N LEU A 14 9.29 11.06 -1.46
CA LEU A 14 9.95 10.46 -2.62
C LEU A 14 9.14 9.30 -3.19
N VAL A 15 8.55 8.48 -2.32
CA VAL A 15 7.66 7.38 -2.74
C VAL A 15 6.40 7.92 -3.43
N ALA A 16 5.80 8.98 -2.91
CA ALA A 16 4.63 9.63 -3.51
C ALA A 16 4.95 10.23 -4.90
N LEU A 17 6.13 10.84 -5.06
CA LEU A 17 6.59 11.36 -6.35
C LEU A 17 6.88 10.23 -7.35
N ALA A 18 7.54 9.16 -6.89
CA ALA A 18 7.77 7.96 -7.69
C ALA A 18 6.46 7.34 -8.19
N ALA A 19 5.44 7.26 -7.33
CA ALA A 19 4.13 6.73 -7.67
C ALA A 19 3.48 7.48 -8.85
N ARG A 20 3.54 8.81 -8.85
CA ARG A 20 3.04 9.65 -9.95
C ARG A 20 3.79 9.39 -11.26
N HIS A 21 5.10 9.18 -11.17
CA HIS A 21 5.94 8.95 -12.34
C HIS A 21 5.74 7.56 -12.95
N LEU A 22 5.54 6.55 -12.09
CA LEU A 22 5.42 5.14 -12.45
C LEU A 22 4.08 4.74 -13.07
N ALA A 23 2.99 5.44 -12.71
CA ALA A 23 1.61 5.05 -13.00
C ALA A 23 1.37 4.61 -14.46
N ASP A 24 1.91 5.32 -15.44
CA ASP A 24 1.63 5.00 -16.86
C ASP A 24 2.82 4.41 -17.61
N ARG A 25 4.02 4.37 -17.02
CA ARG A 25 5.27 4.07 -17.74
C ARG A 25 5.91 2.73 -17.38
N ALA A 26 5.70 2.24 -16.17
CA ALA A 26 6.34 1.01 -15.70
C ALA A 26 5.51 -0.24 -16.00
N ARG A 27 6.21 -1.38 -16.07
CA ARG A 27 5.57 -2.70 -16.07
C ARG A 27 4.75 -2.84 -14.77
N PRO A 28 3.45 -3.20 -14.85
CA PRO A 28 2.56 -3.23 -13.68
C PRO A 28 3.12 -4.00 -12.49
N ARG A 29 3.61 -5.23 -12.70
CA ARG A 29 4.26 -6.06 -11.67
C ARG A 29 5.40 -5.34 -10.96
N ALA A 30 6.33 -4.75 -11.71
CA ALA A 30 7.50 -4.10 -11.13
C ALA A 30 7.11 -2.83 -10.36
N ALA A 31 6.12 -2.09 -10.85
CA ALA A 31 5.60 -0.92 -10.16
C ALA A 31 4.91 -1.30 -8.83
N VAL A 32 4.08 -2.35 -8.83
CA VAL A 32 3.43 -2.86 -7.61
C VAL A 32 4.47 -3.27 -6.58
N LEU A 33 5.42 -4.13 -6.95
CA LEU A 33 6.46 -4.60 -6.02
C LEU A 33 7.30 -3.44 -5.49
N GLY A 34 7.82 -2.58 -6.36
CA GLY A 34 8.65 -1.45 -5.96
C GLY A 34 7.94 -0.45 -5.05
N LEU A 35 6.69 -0.09 -5.38
CA LEU A 35 5.91 0.86 -4.58
C LEU A 35 5.46 0.28 -3.24
N VAL A 36 5.05 -1.00 -3.19
CA VAL A 36 4.69 -1.66 -1.93
C VAL A 36 5.91 -1.75 -1.02
N THR A 37 7.04 -2.24 -1.52
CA THR A 37 8.28 -2.34 -0.74
C THR A 37 8.72 -0.97 -0.21
N ALA A 38 8.77 0.05 -1.06
CA ALA A 38 9.16 1.39 -0.64
C ALA A 38 8.18 2.00 0.36
N SER A 39 6.88 1.80 0.19
CA SER A 39 5.86 2.32 1.11
C SER A 39 5.95 1.65 2.49
N VAL A 40 6.09 0.33 2.53
CA VAL A 40 6.18 -0.41 3.81
C VAL A 40 7.46 -0.04 4.56
N LEU A 41 8.61 0.01 3.89
CA LEU A 41 9.88 0.33 4.53
C LEU A 41 9.90 1.78 5.04
N THR A 42 9.47 2.74 4.24
CA THR A 42 9.44 4.16 4.68
C THR A 42 8.40 4.43 5.77
N ALA A 43 7.29 3.68 5.81
CA ALA A 43 6.34 3.72 6.92
C ALA A 43 6.94 3.13 8.20
N ALA A 44 7.61 1.98 8.13
CA ALA A 44 8.31 1.38 9.26
C ALA A 44 9.38 2.33 9.81
N ALA A 45 10.15 2.97 8.93
CA ALA A 45 11.16 3.95 9.31
C ALA A 45 10.61 5.21 9.94
N SER A 46 9.42 5.65 9.49
CA SER A 46 8.71 6.73 10.15
C SER A 46 8.35 6.34 11.59
N LEU A 47 7.83 5.13 11.81
CA LEU A 47 7.51 4.63 13.15
C LEU A 47 8.76 4.48 14.03
N TRP A 48 9.86 3.96 13.47
CA TRP A 48 11.12 3.81 14.19
C TRP A 48 11.70 5.16 14.59
N SER A 49 11.72 6.13 13.67
CA SER A 49 12.20 7.49 13.95
C SER A 49 11.35 8.19 15.01
N LEU A 50 10.03 8.04 14.94
CA LEU A 50 9.13 8.53 15.98
C LEU A 50 9.41 7.85 17.33
N LEU A 51 9.61 6.54 17.35
CA LEU A 51 9.96 5.81 18.58
C LEU A 51 11.27 6.33 19.19
N LEU A 52 12.31 6.51 18.39
CA LEU A 52 13.59 7.09 18.87
C LEU A 52 13.37 8.49 19.47
N LEU A 53 12.56 9.35 18.84
CA LEU A 53 12.21 10.67 19.36
C LEU A 53 11.35 10.61 20.63
N VAL A 54 10.50 9.59 20.80
CA VAL A 54 9.79 9.37 22.06
C VAL A 54 10.74 8.92 23.16
N LEU A 55 11.72 8.07 22.82
CA LEU A 55 12.68 7.54 23.78
C LEU A 55 13.61 8.61 24.36
N THR A 56 13.81 9.75 23.68
CA THR A 56 14.56 10.88 24.25
C THR A 56 13.83 11.55 25.42
N LEU A 57 12.51 11.37 25.58
CA LEU A 57 11.77 11.93 26.72
C LEU A 57 12.12 11.25 28.06
N PHE A 58 12.81 10.11 28.03
CA PHE A 58 13.22 9.39 29.24
C PHE A 58 14.49 9.97 29.90
N ASP A 59 15.11 10.99 29.30
CA ASP A 59 16.21 11.77 29.90
C ASP A 59 15.79 12.42 31.22
N ASP A 60 14.54 12.89 31.31
CA ASP A 60 13.98 13.62 32.46
C ASP A 60 13.59 12.72 33.65
N LEU A 61 13.88 11.41 33.59
CA LEU A 61 13.64 10.55 34.74
C LEU A 61 14.56 10.97 35.89
N PRO A 62 14.05 11.10 37.14
CA PRO A 62 14.85 11.60 38.27
C PRO A 62 16.07 10.74 38.62
N ALA A 63 16.09 9.47 38.19
CA ALA A 63 17.29 8.61 38.27
C ALA A 63 18.38 9.03 37.26
N MET A 64 17.96 9.47 36.07
CA MET A 64 18.67 10.17 35.00
C MET A 64 19.43 11.40 35.48
N GLU A 65 18.64 12.36 35.95
CA GLU A 65 19.08 13.68 36.39
C GLU A 65 20.02 13.61 37.62
N ALA A 66 19.80 12.62 38.51
CA ALA A 66 20.67 12.36 39.66
C ALA A 66 22.04 11.78 39.28
N LEU A 67 22.17 11.11 38.13
CA LEU A 67 23.47 10.70 37.57
C LEU A 67 24.13 11.87 36.85
N ASN A 68 23.40 12.57 35.97
CA ASN A 68 23.93 13.70 35.19
C ASN A 68 24.50 14.83 36.07
N SER A 69 23.82 15.15 37.18
CA SER A 69 24.28 16.13 38.18
C SER A 69 25.51 15.68 38.99
N ARG A 70 25.78 14.37 39.11
CA ARG A 70 26.97 13.83 39.77
C ARG A 70 28.19 13.77 38.84
N SER A 71 27.99 13.55 37.55
CA SER A 71 29.05 13.35 36.57
C SER A 71 29.59 14.66 35.98
N GLY A 72 28.86 15.78 36.15
CA GLY A 72 29.27 17.10 35.64
C GLY A 72 29.23 17.21 34.11
N MET A 73 28.62 16.25 33.41
CA MET A 73 28.49 16.28 31.96
C MET A 73 27.29 17.15 31.56
N HIS A 74 27.51 18.35 31.04
CA HIS A 74 26.47 19.03 30.25
C HIS A 74 26.37 18.33 28.89
N LEU A 75 25.68 17.20 28.85
CA LEU A 75 25.32 16.57 27.58
C LEU A 75 24.41 17.54 26.82
N PRO A 76 24.68 17.83 25.52
CA PRO A 76 23.83 18.71 24.75
C PRO A 76 22.41 18.10 24.69
N GLU A 77 21.38 18.84 25.12
CA GLU A 77 19.98 18.47 24.89
C GLU A 77 19.79 18.21 23.39
N PRO A 78 19.68 16.95 22.96
CA PRO A 78 19.79 16.64 21.55
C PRO A 78 18.48 16.89 20.79
N VAL A 79 17.35 16.91 21.51
CA VAL A 79 16.00 17.06 20.98
C VAL A 79 15.15 17.82 22.00
N PRO A 80 14.51 18.95 21.65
CA PRO A 80 13.63 19.67 22.59
C PRO A 80 12.39 18.84 23.00
N ASP A 81 11.94 18.95 24.25
CA ASP A 81 10.82 18.15 24.80
C ASP A 81 9.54 18.23 23.98
N TRP A 82 9.22 19.42 23.45
CA TRP A 82 8.02 19.62 22.63
C TRP A 82 8.05 18.76 21.36
N VAL A 83 9.24 18.44 20.82
CA VAL A 83 9.42 17.53 19.69
C VAL A 83 9.10 16.11 20.11
N ALA A 84 9.61 15.65 21.26
CA ALA A 84 9.34 14.31 21.78
C ALA A 84 7.86 14.10 22.12
N VAL A 85 7.21 15.11 22.73
CA VAL A 85 5.76 15.10 23.00
C VAL A 85 4.97 15.06 21.69
N THR A 86 5.36 15.87 20.70
CA THR A 86 4.73 15.83 19.37
C THR A 86 4.90 14.47 18.71
N ALA A 87 6.10 13.89 18.75
CA ALA A 87 6.39 12.57 18.22
C ALA A 87 5.55 11.49 18.92
N THR A 88 5.32 11.60 20.23
CA THR A 88 4.47 10.69 21.01
C THR A 88 3.02 10.72 20.51
N VAL A 89 2.46 11.92 20.35
CA VAL A 89 1.09 12.11 19.84
C VAL A 89 0.97 11.56 18.41
N VAL A 90 1.94 11.86 17.55
CA VAL A 90 1.96 11.37 16.17
C VAL A 90 2.08 9.85 16.12
N LEU A 91 2.99 9.25 16.90
CA LEU A 91 3.17 7.80 16.98
C LEU A 91 1.87 7.12 17.43
N ALA A 92 1.23 7.62 18.48
CA ALA A 92 -0.05 7.11 18.96
C ALA A 92 -1.13 7.19 17.86
N ALA A 93 -1.23 8.31 17.15
CA ALA A 93 -2.17 8.47 16.04
C ALA A 93 -1.89 7.46 14.90
N CYS A 94 -0.62 7.26 14.52
CA CYS A 94 -0.22 6.27 13.53
C CYS A 94 -0.63 4.85 13.93
N LEU A 95 -0.36 4.45 15.17
CA LEU A 95 -0.70 3.12 15.70
C LEU A 95 -2.22 2.91 15.77
N ILE A 96 -2.98 3.93 16.20
CA ILE A 96 -4.45 3.90 16.23
C ILE A 96 -5.02 3.76 14.82
N ASN A 97 -4.51 4.52 13.86
CA ASN A 97 -4.97 4.45 12.47
C ASN A 97 -4.67 3.08 11.84
N LEU A 98 -3.49 2.52 12.11
CA LEU A 98 -3.12 1.18 11.67
C LEU A 98 -4.03 0.12 12.32
N ALA A 99 -4.25 0.20 13.62
CA ALA A 99 -5.13 -0.73 14.34
C ALA A 99 -6.57 -0.68 13.82
N ARG A 100 -7.10 0.52 13.57
CA ARG A 100 -8.43 0.71 12.97
C ARG A 100 -8.53 0.10 11.57
N ASP A 101 -7.53 0.35 10.71
CA ASP A 101 -7.49 -0.22 9.36
C ASP A 101 -7.45 -1.76 9.39
N VAL A 102 -6.57 -2.33 10.24
CA VAL A 102 -6.49 -3.79 10.44
C VAL A 102 -7.80 -4.36 10.96
N HIS A 103 -8.43 -3.70 11.94
CA HIS A 103 -9.69 -4.16 12.54
C HIS A 103 -10.85 -4.19 11.53
N LEU A 104 -11.04 -3.10 10.78
CA LEU A 104 -12.08 -3.00 9.74
C LEU A 104 -11.92 -4.07 8.66
N ARG A 105 -10.67 -4.33 8.25
CA ARG A 105 -10.35 -5.33 7.23
C ARG A 105 -10.48 -6.76 7.73
N HIS A 106 -10.10 -7.03 8.98
CA HIS A 106 -10.31 -8.33 9.61
C HIS A 106 -11.80 -8.69 9.68
N GLY A 107 -12.67 -7.73 10.02
CA GLY A 107 -14.12 -7.92 10.02
C GLY A 107 -14.66 -8.28 8.63
N THR A 108 -14.20 -7.57 7.61
CA THR A 108 -14.60 -7.82 6.21
C THR A 108 -14.11 -9.17 5.70
N ALA A 109 -12.84 -9.52 5.95
CA ALA A 109 -12.27 -10.80 5.54
C ALA A 109 -12.96 -12.01 6.21
N ARG A 110 -13.36 -11.89 7.49
CA ARG A 110 -14.11 -12.95 8.18
C ARG A 110 -15.48 -13.19 7.54
N ARG A 111 -16.18 -12.14 7.13
CA ARG A 111 -17.49 -12.23 6.46
C ARG A 111 -17.41 -12.85 5.06
N LEU A 112 -16.29 -12.67 4.37
CA LEU A 112 -16.07 -13.23 3.03
C LEU A 112 -15.65 -14.71 3.05
N ARG A 113 -15.05 -15.20 4.15
CA ARG A 113 -14.61 -16.59 4.29
C ARG A 113 -15.76 -17.60 4.46
N THR A 114 -17.00 -17.14 4.62
CA THR A 114 -18.20 -18.00 4.69
C THR A 114 -18.87 -18.17 3.34
N ALA A 115 -18.19 -17.82 2.24
CA ALA A 115 -18.68 -18.07 0.90
C ALA A 115 -18.91 -19.59 0.73
N GLY A 116 -20.10 -19.96 0.21
CA GLY A 116 -20.61 -21.33 0.15
C GLY A 116 -19.90 -22.29 -0.81
N PRO A 117 -20.59 -23.34 -1.31
CA PRO A 117 -19.96 -24.35 -2.16
C PRO A 117 -19.54 -23.78 -3.52
N THR A 118 -18.43 -24.27 -4.08
CA THR A 118 -17.90 -23.86 -5.38
C THR A 118 -17.70 -25.01 -6.35
N ALA A 119 -17.87 -24.73 -7.64
CA ALA A 119 -17.44 -25.59 -8.74
C ALA A 119 -16.18 -24.96 -9.37
N ASP A 120 -15.08 -25.71 -9.46
CA ASP A 120 -13.82 -25.28 -10.10
C ASP A 120 -13.27 -23.92 -9.65
N GLY A 121 -13.47 -23.58 -8.37
CA GLY A 121 -13.03 -22.32 -7.78
C GLY A 121 -13.85 -21.10 -8.21
N VAL A 122 -15.02 -21.30 -8.83
CA VAL A 122 -15.98 -20.24 -9.16
C VAL A 122 -17.26 -20.44 -8.35
N MET A 123 -17.76 -19.36 -7.77
CA MET A 123 -19.02 -19.28 -7.06
C MET A 123 -19.98 -18.41 -7.86
N VAL A 124 -21.17 -18.94 -8.17
CA VAL A 124 -22.23 -18.14 -8.79
C VAL A 124 -23.26 -17.76 -7.73
N ALA A 125 -23.32 -16.49 -7.35
CA ALA A 125 -24.36 -15.96 -6.48
C ALA A 125 -25.57 -15.51 -7.28
N ASP A 126 -26.76 -15.89 -6.84
CA ASP A 126 -28.02 -15.48 -7.49
C ASP A 126 -28.44 -14.07 -7.05
N TRP A 127 -27.63 -13.09 -7.45
CA TRP A 127 -27.86 -11.66 -7.20
C TRP A 127 -28.01 -10.93 -8.53
N SER A 128 -29.00 -10.05 -8.62
CA SER A 128 -29.26 -9.24 -9.82
C SER A 128 -28.21 -8.15 -10.06
N GLU A 129 -27.55 -7.68 -8.99
CA GLU A 129 -26.47 -6.71 -9.08
C GLU A 129 -25.23 -7.32 -9.77
N PRO A 130 -24.74 -6.74 -10.87
CA PRO A 130 -23.54 -7.20 -11.54
C PRO A 130 -22.30 -7.03 -10.66
N LEU A 131 -21.71 -8.16 -10.27
CA LEU A 131 -20.48 -8.28 -9.52
C LEU A 131 -19.65 -9.47 -10.00
N ALA A 132 -18.36 -9.24 -10.17
CA ALA A 132 -17.31 -10.24 -10.29
C ALA A 132 -16.18 -9.83 -9.34
N VAL A 133 -15.70 -10.74 -8.48
CA VAL A 133 -14.63 -10.43 -7.54
C VAL A 133 -13.86 -11.68 -7.11
N ALA A 134 -12.54 -11.56 -7.08
CA ALA A 134 -11.65 -12.50 -6.42
C ALA A 134 -11.81 -12.45 -4.90
N VAL A 135 -12.27 -13.57 -4.31
CA VAL A 135 -12.39 -13.76 -2.86
C VAL A 135 -11.16 -14.49 -2.33
N PRO A 136 -10.31 -13.83 -1.53
CA PRO A 136 -9.15 -14.49 -0.93
C PRO A 136 -9.57 -15.60 0.03
N GLY A 137 -8.91 -16.76 -0.03
CA GLY A 137 -9.25 -17.93 0.76
C GLY A 137 -8.23 -19.05 0.63
N ARG A 138 -8.52 -20.20 1.25
CA ARG A 138 -7.76 -21.45 1.08
C ARG A 138 -8.74 -22.60 0.80
N PRO A 139 -9.05 -22.91 -0.48
CA PRO A 139 -8.57 -22.23 -1.69
C PRO A 139 -9.24 -20.85 -1.90
N GLY A 140 -8.58 -19.95 -2.63
CA GLY A 140 -9.20 -18.70 -3.10
C GLY A 140 -10.17 -18.97 -4.24
N GLN A 141 -11.20 -18.14 -4.39
CA GLN A 141 -12.32 -18.39 -5.31
C GLN A 141 -12.74 -17.11 -6.04
N VAL A 142 -13.35 -17.25 -7.21
CA VAL A 142 -13.96 -16.13 -7.93
C VAL A 142 -15.46 -16.13 -7.68
N LEU A 143 -15.98 -15.06 -7.09
CA LEU A 143 -17.42 -14.82 -6.97
C LEU A 143 -17.92 -14.11 -8.22
N LEU A 144 -18.93 -14.68 -8.87
CA LEU A 144 -19.61 -14.12 -10.02
C LEU A 144 -21.11 -14.10 -9.73
N THR A 145 -21.81 -13.08 -10.18
CA THR A 145 -23.27 -12.95 -9.98
C THR A 145 -24.05 -13.30 -11.24
N THR A 146 -25.31 -13.72 -11.07
CA THR A 146 -26.24 -13.90 -12.20
C THR A 146 -26.47 -12.58 -12.95
N GLY A 147 -26.44 -11.44 -12.26
CA GLY A 147 -26.41 -10.10 -12.86
C GLY A 147 -25.26 -9.89 -13.84
N MET A 148 -24.03 -10.21 -13.43
CA MET A 148 -22.85 -10.06 -14.30
C MET A 148 -22.88 -11.03 -15.48
N LEU A 149 -23.33 -12.27 -15.26
CA LEU A 149 -23.46 -13.27 -16.33
C LEU A 149 -24.42 -12.83 -17.44
N ARG A 150 -25.50 -12.12 -17.12
CA ARG A 150 -26.45 -11.60 -18.12
C ARG A 150 -25.85 -10.50 -19.01
N VAL A 151 -24.85 -9.78 -18.50
CA VAL A 151 -24.25 -8.66 -19.24
C VAL A 151 -23.14 -9.11 -20.17
N LEU A 152 -22.32 -10.07 -19.75
CA LEU A 152 -21.12 -10.51 -20.48
C LEU A 152 -21.43 -11.67 -21.45
N ASP A 153 -20.86 -11.61 -22.65
CA ASP A 153 -20.84 -12.76 -23.58
C ASP A 153 -19.86 -13.86 -23.12
N ALA A 154 -19.79 -15.00 -23.84
CA ALA A 154 -18.94 -16.12 -23.44
C ALA A 154 -17.44 -15.78 -23.39
N ASP A 155 -16.96 -14.95 -24.31
CA ASP A 155 -15.55 -14.58 -24.40
C ASP A 155 -15.19 -13.52 -23.36
N GLU A 156 -16.09 -12.57 -23.13
CA GLU A 156 -15.99 -11.55 -22.10
C GLU A 156 -16.01 -12.19 -20.69
N ARG A 157 -16.83 -13.24 -20.49
CA ARG A 157 -16.80 -14.04 -19.25
C ARG A 157 -15.44 -14.71 -19.05
N ARG A 158 -14.84 -15.28 -20.10
CA ARG A 158 -13.49 -15.86 -20.02
C ARG A 158 -12.45 -14.81 -19.65
N ALA A 159 -12.55 -13.60 -20.22
CA ALA A 159 -11.68 -12.47 -19.89
C ALA A 159 -11.81 -12.02 -18.43
N VAL A 160 -13.03 -11.83 -17.93
CA VAL A 160 -13.27 -11.46 -16.52
C VAL A 160 -12.77 -12.56 -15.59
N LEU A 161 -13.06 -13.84 -15.87
CA LEU A 161 -12.56 -14.94 -15.04
C LEU A 161 -11.03 -15.03 -15.04
N ALA A 162 -10.36 -14.80 -16.18
CA ALA A 162 -8.90 -14.75 -16.24
C ALA A 162 -8.33 -13.61 -15.40
N HIS A 163 -8.96 -12.43 -15.46
CA HIS A 163 -8.62 -11.26 -14.64
C HIS A 163 -8.76 -11.54 -13.13
N GLU A 164 -9.91 -12.07 -12.70
CA GLU A 164 -10.14 -12.39 -11.28
C GLU A 164 -9.19 -13.49 -10.78
N ARG A 165 -8.89 -14.49 -11.61
CA ARG A 165 -7.88 -15.51 -11.27
C ARG A 165 -6.48 -14.93 -11.12
N ALA A 166 -6.11 -13.91 -11.90
CA ALA A 166 -4.83 -13.23 -11.75
C ALA A 166 -4.70 -12.57 -10.38
N HIS A 167 -5.78 -11.97 -9.84
CA HIS A 167 -5.79 -11.42 -8.48
C HIS A 167 -5.52 -12.48 -7.40
N LEU A 168 -6.06 -13.68 -7.57
CA LEU A 168 -5.83 -14.80 -6.66
C LEU A 168 -4.40 -15.34 -6.79
N ALA A 169 -3.95 -15.59 -8.02
CA ALA A 169 -2.65 -16.18 -8.32
C ALA A 169 -1.48 -15.31 -7.86
N HIS A 170 -1.63 -13.99 -7.92
CA HIS A 170 -0.59 -13.04 -7.49
C HIS A 170 -0.86 -12.41 -6.13
N HIS A 171 -1.86 -12.89 -5.40
CA HIS A 171 -2.24 -12.38 -4.09
C HIS A 171 -2.35 -10.85 -4.05
N HIS A 172 -2.96 -10.25 -5.09
CA HIS A 172 -3.05 -8.79 -5.25
C HIS A 172 -3.69 -8.09 -4.04
N HIS A 173 -4.59 -8.78 -3.33
CA HIS A 173 -5.17 -8.32 -2.08
C HIS A 173 -4.12 -7.99 -1.00
N LEU A 174 -3.00 -8.72 -0.93
CA LEU A 174 -1.90 -8.44 0.00
C LEU A 174 -1.15 -7.16 -0.38
N ALA A 175 -0.92 -6.93 -1.67
CA ALA A 175 -0.28 -5.70 -2.13
C ALA A 175 -1.12 -4.45 -1.78
N VAL A 176 -2.44 -4.52 -2.03
CA VAL A 176 -3.37 -3.45 -1.67
C VAL A 176 -3.47 -3.27 -0.15
N LEU A 177 -3.49 -4.37 0.61
CA LEU A 177 -3.49 -4.35 2.08
C LEU A 177 -2.26 -3.65 2.63
N LEU A 178 -1.05 -4.06 2.20
CA LEU A 178 0.21 -3.49 2.66
C LEU A 178 0.33 -2.01 2.32
N ALA A 179 -0.04 -1.62 1.09
CA ALA A 179 0.00 -0.22 0.68
C ALA A 179 -1.01 0.65 1.46
N ALA A 180 -2.18 0.09 1.79
CA ALA A 180 -3.16 0.81 2.61
C ALA A 180 -2.74 0.92 4.08
N ALA A 181 -2.13 -0.12 4.65
CA ALA A 181 -1.56 -0.10 6.00
C ALA A 181 -0.40 0.92 6.09
N ALA A 182 0.47 0.99 5.08
CA ALA A 182 1.51 2.02 5.02
C ALA A 182 0.91 3.44 4.96
N ALA A 183 -0.16 3.64 4.17
CA ALA A 183 -0.86 4.92 4.06
C ALA A 183 -1.71 5.30 5.29
N SER A 184 -2.08 4.34 6.15
CA SER A 184 -2.74 4.63 7.43
C SER A 184 -1.73 5.08 8.49
N VAL A 185 -0.50 4.58 8.42
CA VAL A 185 0.64 5.06 9.21
C VAL A 185 1.05 6.46 8.74
N ASN A 186 1.32 6.66 7.44
CA ASN A 186 1.74 7.96 6.91
C ASN A 186 0.85 8.41 5.73
N PRO A 187 0.01 9.45 5.90
CA PRO A 187 -0.88 9.95 4.84
C PRO A 187 -0.16 10.39 3.55
N LEU A 188 1.14 10.73 3.61
CA LEU A 188 1.93 11.07 2.42
C LEU A 188 2.05 9.89 1.44
N LEU A 189 1.82 8.65 1.90
CA LEU A 189 1.84 7.43 1.07
C LEU A 189 0.52 7.15 0.34
N ARG A 190 -0.53 7.97 0.54
CA ARG A 190 -1.81 7.80 -0.19
C ARG A 190 -1.66 7.77 -1.72
N PRO A 191 -0.84 8.63 -2.36
CA PRO A 191 -0.61 8.54 -3.80
C PRO A 191 0.04 7.22 -4.23
N ALA A 192 0.93 6.66 -3.38
CA ALA A 192 1.53 5.36 -3.63
C ALA A 192 0.52 4.23 -3.51
N ARG A 193 -0.35 4.25 -2.49
CA ARG A 193 -1.48 3.34 -2.36
C ARG A 193 -2.39 3.38 -3.60
N ASP A 194 -2.77 4.56 -4.05
CA ASP A 194 -3.67 4.71 -5.20
C ASP A 194 -3.01 4.22 -6.49
N ALA A 195 -1.71 4.47 -6.65
CA ALA A 195 -0.93 3.90 -7.73
C ALA A 195 -0.85 2.36 -7.64
N VAL A 196 -0.63 1.78 -6.46
CA VAL A 196 -0.63 0.32 -6.27
C VAL A 196 -1.97 -0.30 -6.66
N ILE A 197 -3.09 0.30 -6.23
CA ILE A 197 -4.44 -0.16 -6.61
C ILE A 197 -4.58 -0.18 -8.13
N TYR A 198 -4.24 0.94 -8.79
CA TYR A 198 -4.30 1.03 -10.25
C TYR A 198 -3.39 0.01 -10.96
N GLN A 199 -2.15 -0.15 -10.48
CA GLN A 199 -1.18 -1.05 -11.11
C GLN A 199 -1.51 -2.53 -10.89
N VAL A 200 -2.17 -2.88 -9.78
CA VAL A 200 -2.71 -4.22 -9.52
C VAL A 200 -3.76 -4.58 -10.57
N GLU A 201 -4.69 -3.66 -10.87
CA GLU A 201 -5.71 -3.85 -11.90
C GLU A 201 -5.07 -4.02 -13.28
N ARG A 202 -4.10 -3.17 -13.62
CA ARG A 202 -3.34 -3.31 -14.88
C ARG A 202 -2.56 -4.61 -14.97
N TRP A 203 -2.00 -5.09 -13.86
CA TRP A 203 -1.29 -6.37 -13.85
C TRP A 203 -2.27 -7.49 -14.18
N ALA A 204 -3.44 -7.53 -13.52
CA ALA A 204 -4.46 -8.52 -13.82
C ALA A 204 -4.98 -8.44 -15.27
N ASP A 205 -5.17 -7.22 -15.81
CA ASP A 205 -5.53 -7.01 -17.22
C ASP A 205 -4.50 -7.59 -18.19
N GLU A 206 -3.22 -7.31 -17.95
CA GLU A 206 -2.13 -7.78 -18.81
C GLU A 206 -1.93 -9.29 -18.71
N GLU A 207 -2.12 -9.89 -17.52
CA GLU A 207 -2.07 -11.34 -17.31
C GLU A 207 -3.22 -12.04 -18.04
N ALA A 208 -4.45 -11.51 -17.93
CA ALA A 208 -5.61 -12.02 -18.67
C ALA A 208 -5.42 -11.91 -20.18
N ALA A 209 -4.89 -10.78 -20.65
CA ALA A 209 -4.65 -10.55 -22.07
C ALA A 209 -3.56 -11.47 -22.62
N ALA A 210 -2.50 -11.74 -21.85
CA ALA A 210 -1.46 -12.69 -22.21
C ALA A 210 -2.01 -14.13 -22.27
N GLY A 211 -2.78 -14.55 -21.26
CA GLY A 211 -3.37 -15.89 -21.20
C GLY A 211 -4.41 -16.16 -22.31
N LEU A 212 -5.12 -15.13 -22.78
CA LEU A 212 -6.12 -15.25 -23.84
C LEU A 212 -5.59 -14.88 -25.23
N GLY A 213 -4.40 -14.29 -25.32
CA GLY A 213 -3.82 -13.80 -26.58
C GLY A 213 -4.60 -12.65 -27.23
N ASN A 214 -5.47 -11.94 -26.48
CA ASN A 214 -6.37 -10.93 -27.04
C ASN A 214 -6.60 -9.77 -26.05
N ARG A 215 -5.84 -8.68 -26.23
CA ARG A 215 -5.96 -7.45 -25.41
C ARG A 215 -7.28 -6.72 -25.64
N ASP A 216 -7.78 -6.69 -26.88
CA ASP A 216 -9.01 -5.97 -27.22
C ASP A 216 -10.24 -6.63 -26.58
N LEU A 217 -10.24 -7.97 -26.50
CA LEU A 217 -11.25 -8.72 -25.75
C LEU A 217 -11.25 -8.33 -24.27
N VAL A 218 -10.07 -8.30 -23.63
CA VAL A 218 -9.96 -7.89 -22.22
C VAL A 218 -10.40 -6.44 -22.03
N ALA A 219 -10.00 -5.54 -22.92
CA ALA A 219 -10.38 -4.13 -22.87
C ALA A 219 -11.90 -3.95 -22.95
N ARG A 220 -12.55 -4.67 -23.88
CA ARG A 220 -14.01 -4.67 -24.01
C ARG A 220 -14.69 -5.25 -22.79
N ALA A 221 -14.22 -6.40 -22.29
CA ALA A 221 -14.78 -7.06 -21.11
C ALA A 221 -14.70 -6.16 -19.85
N VAL A 222 -13.54 -5.53 -19.61
CA VAL A 222 -13.33 -4.59 -18.50
C VAL A 222 -14.25 -3.37 -18.64
N ALA A 223 -14.35 -2.79 -19.84
CA ALA A 223 -15.24 -1.66 -20.08
C ALA A 223 -16.71 -2.02 -19.82
N ARG A 224 -17.15 -3.18 -20.31
CA ARG A 224 -18.53 -3.65 -20.18
C ARG A 224 -18.88 -4.00 -18.74
N ALA A 225 -18.01 -4.71 -18.02
CA ALA A 225 -18.18 -4.99 -16.60
C ALA A 225 -18.22 -3.70 -15.76
N ALA A 226 -17.36 -2.72 -16.09
CA ALA A 226 -17.36 -1.42 -15.40
C ALA A 226 -18.67 -0.65 -15.63
N LEU A 227 -19.19 -0.61 -16.86
CA LEU A 227 -20.48 0.02 -17.16
C LEU A 227 -21.63 -0.69 -16.43
N ALA A 228 -21.64 -2.02 -16.43
CA ALA A 228 -22.64 -2.82 -15.73
C ALA A 228 -22.71 -2.54 -14.23
N THR A 229 -21.55 -2.31 -13.60
CA THR A 229 -21.47 -2.00 -12.16
C THR A 229 -21.76 -0.55 -11.84
N ALA A 230 -21.71 0.36 -12.82
CA ALA A 230 -21.90 1.79 -12.60
C ALA A 230 -23.34 2.13 -12.16
N ASP A 231 -24.33 1.43 -12.73
CA ASP A 231 -25.76 1.66 -12.48
C ASP A 231 -26.22 1.22 -11.07
N TYR A 232 -25.44 0.34 -10.41
CA TYR A 232 -25.79 -0.25 -9.11
C TYR A 232 -25.05 0.40 -7.94
N ARG A 233 -24.04 1.22 -8.22
CA ARG A 233 -23.29 1.92 -7.17
C ARG A 233 -24.09 3.11 -6.67
N THR A 234 -24.22 3.23 -5.35
CA THR A 234 -24.70 4.47 -4.73
C THR A 234 -23.79 5.61 -5.18
N PRO A 235 -24.33 6.75 -5.66
CA PRO A 235 -23.51 7.88 -6.05
C PRO A 235 -22.78 8.40 -4.83
N THR A 236 -21.50 8.05 -4.72
CA THR A 236 -20.60 8.66 -3.75
C THR A 236 -20.26 10.05 -4.29
N PRO A 237 -20.40 11.12 -3.49
CA PRO A 237 -20.03 12.47 -3.92
C PRO A 237 -18.50 12.59 -3.91
N ALA A 238 -17.86 11.93 -4.87
CA ALA A 238 -16.44 12.03 -5.15
C ALA A 238 -16.26 12.01 -6.67
N LEU A 239 -16.55 13.18 -7.28
CA LEU A 239 -16.30 13.58 -8.66
C LEU A 239 -15.32 12.68 -9.44
N GLY A 240 -15.80 11.93 -10.44
CA GLY A 240 -15.07 11.55 -11.66
C GLY A 240 -13.85 10.61 -11.58
N VAL A 241 -13.29 10.32 -10.39
CA VAL A 241 -12.01 9.60 -10.27
C VAL A 241 -12.11 8.15 -10.76
N HIS A 242 -13.24 7.47 -10.52
CA HIS A 242 -13.37 6.04 -10.80
C HIS A 242 -13.59 5.74 -12.29
N GLY A 243 -14.36 6.58 -12.99
CA GLY A 243 -14.50 6.48 -14.46
C GLY A 243 -13.17 6.75 -15.18
N GLY A 244 -12.38 7.72 -14.69
CA GLY A 244 -11.05 8.01 -15.23
C GLY A 244 -10.06 6.84 -15.10
N VAL A 245 -10.18 6.04 -14.04
CA VAL A 245 -9.35 4.83 -13.82
C VAL A 245 -9.65 3.74 -14.86
N ILE A 246 -10.93 3.46 -15.12
CA ILE A 246 -11.34 2.47 -16.13
C ILE A 246 -10.91 2.92 -17.53
N VAL A 247 -11.16 4.19 -17.88
CA VAL A 247 -10.71 4.74 -19.17
C VAL A 247 -9.19 4.63 -19.33
N ARG A 248 -8.42 4.86 -18.27
CA ARG A 248 -6.95 4.66 -18.27
C ARG A 248 -6.55 3.20 -18.48
N ARG A 249 -7.24 2.24 -17.87
CA ARG A 249 -7.00 0.79 -18.08
C ARG A 249 -7.27 0.37 -19.52
N VAL A 250 -8.43 0.75 -20.06
CA VAL A 250 -8.81 0.46 -21.45
C VAL A 250 -7.82 1.09 -22.43
N LYS A 251 -7.44 2.36 -22.22
CA LYS A 251 -6.41 3.02 -23.06
C LYS A 251 -5.04 2.32 -22.97
N ALA A 252 -4.68 1.76 -21.82
CA ALA A 252 -3.43 1.03 -21.66
C ALA A 252 -3.43 -0.28 -22.46
N LEU A 253 -4.55 -1.01 -22.50
CA LEU A 253 -4.67 -2.26 -23.26
C LEU A 253 -4.58 -2.07 -24.78
N HIS A 254 -5.02 -0.90 -25.30
CA HIS A 254 -4.88 -0.55 -26.71
C HIS A 254 -3.46 -0.07 -27.09
N ARG A 255 -2.56 0.09 -26.12
CA ARG A 255 -1.15 0.42 -26.37
C ARG A 255 -0.29 -0.85 -26.28
N PRO A 256 0.88 -0.86 -26.95
CA PRO A 256 1.85 -1.93 -26.74
C PRO A 256 2.19 -2.06 -25.26
N ALA A 257 2.46 -3.30 -24.82
CA ALA A 257 2.90 -3.57 -23.46
C ALA A 257 4.12 -2.68 -23.15
N PRO A 258 4.17 -2.01 -21.98
CA PRO A 258 5.32 -1.18 -21.64
C PRO A 258 6.61 -2.02 -21.66
N ALA A 259 7.52 -1.69 -22.57
CA ALA A 259 8.88 -2.21 -22.58
C ALA A 259 9.60 -1.67 -21.33
N GLY A 260 10.19 -2.58 -20.54
CA GLY A 260 10.62 -2.28 -19.18
C GLY A 260 11.71 -1.22 -19.13
N ALA A 261 11.37 -0.05 -18.63
CA ALA A 261 12.34 0.98 -18.27
C ALA A 261 12.74 0.78 -16.80
N GLY A 262 13.75 -0.08 -16.56
CA GLY A 262 14.25 -0.37 -15.20
C GLY A 262 14.66 0.88 -14.43
N TRP A 263 15.10 1.93 -15.12
CA TRP A 263 15.43 3.23 -14.53
C TRP A 263 14.23 3.90 -13.83
N LEU A 264 12.99 3.58 -14.21
CA LEU A 264 11.80 4.10 -13.54
C LEU A 264 11.71 3.62 -12.08
N LEU A 265 12.35 2.51 -11.74
CA LEU A 265 12.44 1.97 -10.38
C LEU A 265 13.59 2.59 -9.58
N ALA A 266 14.40 3.48 -10.16
CA ALA A 266 15.51 4.11 -9.46
C ALA A 266 15.03 4.96 -8.28
N LEU A 267 13.93 5.70 -8.43
CA LEU A 267 13.38 6.52 -7.33
C LEU A 267 12.89 5.70 -6.13
N PRO A 268 12.03 4.68 -6.27
CA PRO A 268 11.64 3.86 -5.12
C PRO A 268 12.84 3.08 -4.55
N ALA A 269 13.77 2.61 -5.37
CA ALA A 269 15.00 1.98 -4.89
C ALA A 269 15.87 2.94 -4.08
N ALA A 270 16.06 4.18 -4.56
CA ALA A 270 16.80 5.21 -3.85
C ALA A 270 16.12 5.57 -2.51
N ALA A 271 14.79 5.65 -2.46
CA ALA A 271 14.06 5.87 -1.22
C ALA A 271 14.31 4.73 -0.21
N VAL A 272 14.34 3.48 -0.66
CA VAL A 272 14.65 2.31 0.18
C VAL A 272 16.11 2.33 0.66
N ILE A 273 17.06 2.64 -0.21
CA ILE A 273 18.48 2.71 0.16
C ILE A 273 18.71 3.83 1.18
N ALA A 274 18.14 5.02 0.93
CA ALA A 274 18.21 6.14 1.85
C ALA A 274 17.56 5.80 3.20
N CYS A 275 16.43 5.09 3.20
CA CYS A 275 15.77 4.58 4.40
C CYS A 275 16.72 3.77 5.27
N ILE A 276 17.30 2.71 4.69
CA ILE A 276 18.21 1.80 5.41
C ILE A 276 19.42 2.55 5.96
N ALA A 277 20.04 3.41 5.15
CA ALA A 277 21.22 4.16 5.55
C ALA A 277 20.92 5.15 6.70
N LEU A 278 19.83 5.90 6.59
CA LEU A 278 19.43 6.89 7.60
C LEU A 278 19.01 6.23 8.91
N GLU A 279 18.27 5.11 8.85
CA GLU A 279 17.89 4.36 10.05
C GLU A 279 19.11 3.76 10.76
N ALA A 280 20.07 3.22 10.01
CA ALA A 280 21.31 2.69 10.60
C ALA A 280 22.09 3.79 11.33
N ILE A 281 22.26 4.97 10.70
CA ILE A 281 22.95 6.11 11.31
C ILE A 281 22.18 6.61 12.54
N ALA A 282 20.87 6.83 12.44
CA ALA A 282 20.06 7.33 13.55
C ALA A 282 20.06 6.35 14.74
N THR A 283 20.07 5.05 14.47
CA THR A 283 20.13 4.01 15.52
C THR A 283 21.50 3.98 16.19
N LEU A 284 22.59 4.10 15.43
CA LEU A 284 23.95 4.20 15.99
C LEU A 284 24.13 5.46 16.84
N ASP A 285 23.66 6.61 16.35
CA ASP A 285 23.66 7.88 17.11
C ASP A 285 22.88 7.75 18.42
N PHE A 286 21.76 7.02 18.42
CA PHE A 286 20.97 6.76 19.62
C PHE A 286 21.70 5.87 20.62
N PHE A 287 22.32 4.78 20.17
CA PHE A 287 23.09 3.89 21.05
C PHE A 287 24.30 4.60 21.67
N GLN A 288 25.02 5.43 20.92
CA GLN A 288 26.13 6.22 21.47
C GLN A 288 25.67 7.19 22.57
N LEU A 289 24.49 7.78 22.40
CA LEU A 289 23.88 8.64 23.39
C LEU A 289 23.48 7.85 24.65
N LEU A 290 22.89 6.67 24.47
CA LEU A 290 22.52 5.79 25.58
C LEU A 290 23.74 5.27 26.35
N ASP A 291 24.82 4.90 25.66
CA ASP A 291 26.09 4.50 26.29
C ASP A 291 26.70 5.65 27.10
N ALA A 292 26.63 6.89 26.59
CA ALA A 292 27.08 8.07 27.33
C ALA A 292 26.30 8.29 28.63
N TRP A 293 25.00 7.96 28.66
CA TRP A 293 24.18 8.07 29.88
C TRP A 293 24.43 6.95 30.88
N LEU A 294 24.79 5.75 30.42
CA LEU A 294 24.97 4.58 31.29
C LEU A 294 26.36 4.51 31.92
N ILE A 295 27.39 5.02 31.23
CA ILE A 295 28.80 4.91 31.65
C ILE A 295 29.30 6.18 32.36
N GLY A 296 28.66 7.32 32.11
CA GLY A 296 28.97 8.60 32.76
C GLY A 296 28.16 8.83 34.01
#